data_AF-A0A6C0FWC8-F1
#
_entry.id   AF-A0A6C0FWC8-F1
#
_cell.length_a   1.000
_cell.length_b   1.000
_cell.length_c   1.000
_cell.angle_alpha   90.00
_cell.angle_beta   90.00
_cell.angle_gamma   90.00
#
_symmetry.space_group_name_H-M   'P 1'
#
loop_
_entity.id
_entity.type
_entity.pdbx_description
1 polymer ?
#
loop_
_entity_poly.entity_id
_entity_poly.type
_entity_poly.pdbx_seq_one_letter_code
_entity_poly.pdbx_strand_id
1 'polypeptide(L)' 'MARRRELLAQRIFMSGQTVPQDGVYGNLWGGWLPLLQGDRFPQHPGMDDTKWTYQGTLTAGLPQWKRADGKRWASDR' A
#
# COMPACT_ATOMS: atom_id res chain seq x y z
N MET A 1 -3.79 0.00 20.78
CA MET A 1 -3.55 0.38 19.37
C MET A 1 -2.10 0.16 18.90
N ALA A 2 -1.06 0.27 19.75
CA ALA A 2 0.36 0.12 19.35
C ALA A 2 0.76 -1.28 18.84
N ARG A 3 0.30 -2.35 19.52
CA ARG A 3 0.68 -3.74 19.21
C ARG A 3 0.39 -4.18 17.78
N ARG A 4 -0.70 -3.68 17.17
CA ARG A 4 -1.09 -4.06 15.80
C ARG A 4 -0.13 -3.47 14.77
N ARG A 5 0.39 -2.26 15.01
CA ARG A 5 1.33 -1.59 14.11
C ARG A 5 2.71 -2.22 14.15
N GLU A 6 3.18 -2.60 15.34
CA GLU A 6 4.43 -3.36 15.51
C GLU A 6 4.39 -4.70 14.77
N LEU A 7 3.26 -5.41 14.84
CA LEU A 7 3.05 -6.65 14.10
C LEU A 7 3.02 -6.44 12.58
N LEU A 8 2.43 -5.33 12.11
CA LEU A 8 2.44 -4.99 10.67
C LEU A 8 3.84 -4.59 10.18
N ALA A 9 4.63 -3.90 11.02
CA ALA A 9 6.01 -3.54 10.69
C ALA A 9 6.93 -4.77 10.57
N GLN A 10 6.63 -5.82 11.33
CA GLN A 10 7.34 -7.12 11.25
C GLN A 10 6.85 -8.01 10.10
N ARG A 11 5.73 -7.65 9.46
CA ARG A 11 5.10 -8.47 8.41
C ARG A 11 5.54 -8.01 7.03
N ILE A 12 5.88 -8.98 6.20
CA ILE A 12 6.11 -8.80 4.77
C ILE A 12 4.80 -9.07 4.03
N PHE A 13 4.42 -8.15 3.16
CA PHE A 13 3.30 -8.27 2.23
C PHE A 13 3.82 -8.41 0.81
N MET A 14 3.13 -9.20 -0.01
CA MET A 14 3.47 -9.40 -1.40
C MET A 14 2.59 -8.54 -2.30
N SER A 15 3.09 -8.23 -3.48
CA SER A 15 2.32 -7.57 -4.52
C SER A 15 1.05 -8.36 -4.86
N GLY A 16 -0.03 -7.66 -5.17
CA GLY A 16 -1.36 -8.25 -5.39
C GLY A 16 -2.13 -8.61 -4.11
N GLN A 17 -1.48 -8.70 -2.94
CA GLN A 17 -2.21 -8.90 -1.67
C GLN A 17 -3.01 -7.65 -1.29
N THR A 18 -4.09 -7.85 -0.54
CA THR A 18 -4.89 -6.75 0.00
C THR A 18 -4.17 -6.08 1.16
N VAL A 19 -4.17 -4.76 1.13
CA VAL A 19 -3.62 -3.90 2.19
C VAL A 19 -4.51 -4.02 3.43
N PRO A 20 -3.97 -4.45 4.58
CA PRO A 20 -4.77 -4.72 5.78
C PRO A 20 -5.16 -3.47 6.55
N GLN A 21 -4.42 -2.37 6.37
CA GLN A 21 -4.62 -1.10 7.07
C GLN A 21 -4.01 0.06 6.30
N ASP A 22 -4.63 1.23 6.41
CA ASP A 22 -4.10 2.50 5.91
C ASP A 22 -2.70 2.80 6.46
N GLY A 23 -1.80 3.18 5.57
CA GLY A 23 -0.45 3.55 5.98
C GLY A 23 0.51 3.80 4.83
N VAL A 24 1.72 4.14 5.22
CA VAL A 24 2.86 4.16 4.30
C VAL A 24 3.49 2.78 4.34
N TYR A 25 3.70 2.20 3.16
CA TYR A 25 4.40 0.94 2.99
C TYR A 25 5.66 1.17 2.18
N GLY A 26 6.77 0.64 2.67
CA GLY A 26 8.06 0.65 1.98
C GLY A 26 8.28 -0.68 1.28
N ASN A 27 8.98 -0.65 0.16
CA ASN A 27 9.49 -1.86 -0.48
C ASN A 27 11.02 -1.98 -0.32
N LEU A 28 11.55 -3.14 -0.66
CA LEU A 28 12.99 -3.45 -0.56
C LEU A 28 13.86 -2.59 -1.51
N TRP A 29 13.25 -1.93 -2.49
CA TRP A 29 13.93 -1.08 -3.48
C TRP A 29 14.00 0.39 -3.06
N GLY A 30 13.57 0.72 -1.84
CA GLY A 30 13.55 2.08 -1.32
C GLY A 30 12.34 2.91 -1.74
N GLY A 31 11.36 2.32 -2.43
CA GLY A 31 10.11 2.98 -2.82
C GLY A 31 9.11 2.96 -1.67
N TRP A 32 8.55 4.13 -1.32
CA TRP A 32 7.56 4.28 -0.25
C TRP A 32 6.25 4.79 -0.82
N LEU A 33 5.15 4.10 -0.51
CA LEU A 33 3.84 4.42 -1.06
C LEU A 33 2.76 4.49 0.03
N PRO A 34 1.94 5.56 0.03
CA PRO A 34 0.73 5.60 0.82
C PRO A 34 -0.31 4.66 0.21
N LEU A 35 -0.76 3.68 0.99
CA LEU A 35 -1.76 2.69 0.59
C LEU A 35 -2.92 2.69 1.57
N LEU A 36 -4.11 2.46 1.02
CA LEU A 36 -5.35 2.36 1.79
C LEU A 36 -5.74 0.92 2.04
N GLN A 37 -6.40 0.68 3.16
CA GLN A 37 -7.02 -0.60 3.47
C GLN A 37 -7.96 -0.99 2.33
N GLY A 38 -7.81 -2.23 1.85
CA GLY A 38 -8.60 -2.74 0.72
C GLY A 38 -7.94 -2.57 -0.64
N ASP A 39 -6.97 -1.66 -0.79
CA ASP A 39 -6.14 -1.58 -2.00
C ASP A 39 -5.32 -2.87 -2.18
N ARG A 40 -4.79 -3.07 -3.38
CA ARG A 40 -3.76 -4.10 -3.62
C ARG A 40 -2.38 -3.48 -3.59
N PHE A 41 -1.42 -4.21 -3.00
CA PHE A 41 -0.01 -3.86 -3.10
C PHE A 41 0.43 -3.84 -4.58
N PRO A 42 0.98 -2.72 -5.08
CA PRO A 42 1.36 -2.64 -6.48
C PRO A 42 2.59 -3.50 -6.76
N GLN A 43 2.66 -4.00 -8.00
CA GLN A 43 3.88 -4.62 -8.53
C GLN A 43 4.85 -3.54 -8.98
N HIS A 44 6.15 -3.83 -8.88
CA HIS A 44 7.16 -2.97 -9.48
C HIS A 44 7.21 -3.22 -10.99
N PRO A 45 7.17 -2.17 -11.85
CA PRO A 45 7.01 -2.30 -13.31
C PRO A 45 8.15 -3.02 -14.06
N GLY A 46 9.15 -3.55 -13.36
CA GLY A 46 10.24 -4.33 -13.96
C GLY A 46 10.79 -5.47 -13.11
N MET A 47 10.18 -5.81 -11.97
CA MET A 47 10.69 -6.85 -11.06
C MET A 47 9.60 -7.69 -10.38
N ASP A 48 8.53 -8.01 -11.13
CA ASP A 48 7.45 -8.91 -10.69
C ASP A 48 7.02 -8.69 -9.22
N ASP A 49 7.16 -9.74 -8.41
CA ASP A 49 6.73 -9.80 -7.03
C ASP A 49 7.55 -8.88 -6.12
N THR A 50 6.94 -7.75 -5.75
CA THR A 50 7.53 -6.79 -4.82
C THR A 50 7.05 -7.05 -3.39
N LYS A 51 8.00 -7.03 -2.45
CA LYS A 51 7.76 -7.14 -1.01
C LYS A 51 7.55 -5.77 -0.39
N TRP A 52 6.56 -5.67 0.48
CA TRP A 52 6.12 -4.45 1.16
C TRP A 52 6.14 -4.64 2.67
N THR A 53 6.53 -3.60 3.40
CA THR A 53 6.52 -3.55 4.88
C THR A 53 5.87 -2.28 5.37
N TYR A 54 5.13 -2.36 6.47
CA TYR A 54 4.47 -1.19 7.05
C TYR A 54 5.51 -0.25 7.68
N GLN A 55 5.52 1.01 7.26
CA GLN A 55 6.45 2.05 7.74
C GLN A 55 5.78 3.04 8.69
N GLY A 56 4.46 3.18 8.65
CA GLY A 56 3.75 4.06 9.58
C GLY A 56 2.41 4.55 9.08
N THR A 57 1.83 5.49 9.81
CA THR A 57 0.53 6.11 9.49
C THR A 57 0.66 7.17 8.41
N LEU A 58 -0.43 7.43 7.69
CA LEU A 58 -0.56 8.55 6.75
C LEU A 58 -0.65 9.87 7.52
N THR A 59 0.48 10.45 7.94
CA THR A 59 0.52 11.70 8.72
C THR A 59 0.25 12.94 7.87
N ALA A 60 0.59 12.91 6.57
CA ALA A 60 0.41 14.04 5.64
C ALA A 60 -0.88 13.98 4.80
N GLY A 61 -1.75 12.99 5.06
CA GLY A 61 -2.92 12.71 4.23
C GLY A 61 -2.58 12.01 2.91
N LEU A 62 -3.60 11.50 2.22
CA LEU A 62 -3.42 10.82 0.93
C LEU A 62 -3.10 11.81 -0.19
N PRO A 63 -2.24 11.43 -1.15
CA PRO A 63 -2.08 12.19 -2.39
C PRO A 63 -3.41 12.23 -3.15
N GLN A 64 -3.69 13.34 -3.86
CA GLN A 64 -5.03 13.65 -4.39
C GLN A 64 -5.60 12.56 -5.30
N TRP A 65 -4.74 11.85 -6.05
CA TRP A 65 -5.15 10.81 -6.98
C TRP A 65 -5.72 9.57 -6.27
N LYS A 66 -5.35 9.33 -5.00
CA LYS A 66 -5.97 8.28 -4.17
C LYS A 66 -7.25 8.73 -3.46
N ARG A 67 -7.52 10.04 -3.41
CA ARG A 67 -8.81 10.55 -2.89
C ARG A 67 -9.95 10.40 -3.90
N ALA A 68 -9.63 10.17 -5.18
CA ALA A 68 -10.57 10.16 -6.28
C ALA A 68 -11.08 8.76 -6.70
N ASP A 69 -10.63 7.67 -6.07
CA ASP A 69 -10.98 6.29 -6.49
C ASP A 69 -12.43 5.87 -6.15
N GLY A 70 -13.28 6.82 -5.76
CA GLY A 70 -14.71 6.62 -5.61
C GLY A 70 -15.48 6.41 -6.93
N LYS A 71 -14.85 6.32 -8.10
CA LYS A 71 -15.53 5.97 -9.36
C LYS A 71 -14.56 5.58 -10.49
N ARG A 72 -14.74 4.33 -10.95
CA ARG A 72 -14.82 3.93 -12.37
C ARG A 72 -13.49 3.61 -13.08
N TRP A 73 -12.98 2.42 -12.83
CA TRP A 73 -12.40 1.59 -13.90
C TRP A 73 -13.36 0.44 -14.21
N ALA A 74 -14.52 0.83 -14.75
CA ALA A 74 -15.29 -0.05 -15.61
C ALA A 74 -14.87 0.28 -17.05
N SER A 75 -14.42 -0.75 -17.75
CA SER A 75 -14.24 -0.93 -19.19
C SER A 75 -14.57 0.23 -20.13
N ASP A 76 -13.63 0.53 -21.01
CA ASP A 76 -13.84 0.82 -22.44
C ASP A 76 -12.43 0.97 -23.06
N ARG A 77 -12.01 0.42 -24.19
CA ARG A 77 -12.41 -0.64 -25.12
C ARG A 77 -11.17 -0.87 -25.99
#